data_AF-A0A7J7JMZ3-F1
#
_entry.id   AF-A0A7J7JMZ3-F1
#
_cell.length_a   1.000
_cell.length_b   1.000
_cell.length_c   1.000
_cell.angle_alpha   90.00
_cell.angle_beta   90.00
_cell.angle_gamma   90.00
#
_symmetry.space_group_name_H-M   'P 1'
#
loop_
_entity.id
_entity.type
_entity.pdbx_description
1 polymer ?
#
loop_
_entity_poly.entity_id
_entity_poly.type
_entity_poly.pdbx_seq_one_letter_code
_entity_poly.pdbx_strand_id
1 'polypeptide(L)'
;MQLENRTKTTYVYLEQSTLTQSMKHYYEMYLNGMNKLNRDFEGVPLSDLRFAERILDCSINVYTLECNTGKEANAKLMYRATTNYKHKLNLYLKESHFSWIKNISLYTKSYKCTFCNKLMTSVRAVNSHNTVCKTGETDLVYPYGVYAPT
;
A
#
# COMPACT_ATOMS: atom_id res chain seq x y z
N MET A 1 -7.20 54.51 -23.43
CA MET A 1 -7.44 53.13 -23.91
C MET A 1 -6.35 52.24 -23.33
N GLN A 2 -6.53 51.79 -22.08
CA GLN A 2 -5.60 50.92 -21.37
C GLN A 2 -6.32 49.59 -21.11
N LEU A 3 -5.79 48.52 -21.70
CA LEU A 3 -6.27 47.16 -21.54
C LEU A 3 -5.57 46.57 -20.31
N GLU A 4 -6.23 46.63 -19.15
CA GLU A 4 -5.79 45.88 -17.98
C GLU A 4 -6.30 44.45 -18.09
N ASN A 5 -5.37 43.57 -18.48
CA ASN A 5 -5.54 42.12 -18.48
C ASN A 5 -5.81 41.62 -17.06
N ARG A 6 -7.08 41.41 -16.72
CA ARG A 6 -7.49 40.62 -15.57
C ARG A 6 -7.04 39.18 -15.79
N THR A 7 -5.93 38.79 -15.18
CA THR A 7 -5.58 37.38 -14.97
C THR A 7 -6.67 36.76 -14.10
N LYS A 8 -7.63 36.08 -14.73
CA LYS A 8 -8.56 35.18 -14.06
C LYS A 8 -7.73 34.03 -13.49
N THR A 9 -7.36 34.14 -12.22
CA THR A 9 -6.92 33.00 -11.41
C THR A 9 -8.13 32.09 -11.25
N THR A 10 -8.30 31.17 -12.19
CA THR A 10 -9.28 30.10 -12.12
C THR A 10 -8.82 29.14 -11.03
N TYR A 11 -9.33 29.33 -9.82
CA TYR A 11 -9.29 28.29 -8.81
C TYR A 11 -10.09 27.11 -9.35
N VAL A 12 -9.38 26.08 -9.79
CA VAL A 12 -10.01 24.78 -10.06
C VAL A 12 -10.38 24.22 -8.70
N TYR A 13 -11.63 24.47 -8.30
CA TYR A 13 -12.27 23.74 -7.21
C TYR A 13 -12.28 22.27 -7.64
N LEU A 14 -11.36 21.49 -7.07
CA LEU A 14 -11.46 20.03 -7.14
C LEU A 14 -12.79 19.66 -6.48
N GLU A 15 -13.71 19.18 -7.31
CA GLU A 15 -15.02 18.67 -6.92
C GLU A 15 -14.86 17.74 -5.71
N GLN A 16 -15.42 18.19 -4.58
CA GLN A 16 -15.55 17.43 -3.34
C GLN A 16 -16.56 16.30 -3.55
N SER A 17 -16.20 15.29 -4.34
CA SER A 17 -17.00 14.08 -4.47
C SER A 17 -16.37 12.97 -3.61
N THR A 18 -17.10 12.64 -2.54
CA THR A 18 -16.96 11.49 -1.60
C THR A 18 -15.90 11.54 -0.48
N LEU A 19 -15.80 12.65 0.26
CA LEU A 19 -15.16 12.68 1.59
C LEU A 19 -16.09 13.36 2.62
N THR A 20 -17.32 12.88 2.74
CA THR A 20 -18.32 13.45 3.66
C THR A 20 -18.10 13.06 5.12
N GLN A 21 -17.29 12.02 5.36
CA GLN A 21 -17.04 11.52 6.71
C GLN A 21 -15.73 12.08 7.27
N SER A 22 -15.82 12.68 8.46
CA SER A 22 -14.67 13.20 9.20
C SER A 22 -13.68 12.10 9.54
N MET A 23 -12.38 12.41 9.63
CA MET A 23 -11.34 11.51 10.15
C MET A 23 -11.76 10.82 11.47
N LYS A 24 -12.48 11.57 12.32
CA LYS A 24 -13.02 11.07 13.59
C LYS A 24 -14.01 9.90 13.40
N HIS A 25 -14.82 9.94 12.35
CA HIS A 25 -15.80 8.90 12.05
C HIS A 25 -15.10 7.57 11.72
N TYR A 26 -14.11 7.60 10.83
CA TYR A 26 -13.36 6.41 10.46
C TYR A 26 -12.55 5.85 11.63
N TYR A 27 -12.02 6.74 12.48
CA TYR A 27 -11.35 6.34 13.72
C TYR A 27 -12.28 5.58 14.67
N GLU A 28 -13.49 6.10 14.90
CA GLU A 28 -14.49 5.46 15.76
C GLU A 28 -14.97 4.13 15.17
N MET A 29 -15.21 4.06 13.85
CA MET A 29 -15.55 2.80 13.18
C MET A 29 -14.46 1.74 13.36
N TYR A 30 -13.19 2.15 13.25
CA TYR A 30 -12.07 1.25 13.45
C TYR A 30 -12.02 0.72 14.89
N LEU A 31 -12.09 1.60 15.89
CA LEU A 31 -12.06 1.20 17.30
C LEU A 31 -13.22 0.26 17.64
N ASN A 32 -14.43 0.58 17.19
CA ASN A 32 -15.62 -0.24 17.43
C ASN A 32 -15.50 -1.61 16.75
N GLY A 33 -15.01 -1.65 15.51
CA GLY A 33 -14.84 -2.90 14.77
C GLY A 33 -13.74 -3.82 15.32
N MET A 34 -12.73 -3.23 15.95
CA MET A 34 -11.62 -3.96 16.58
C MET A 34 -11.84 -4.22 18.07
N ASN A 35 -12.96 -3.76 18.62
CA ASN A 35 -13.30 -3.82 20.04
C ASN A 35 -12.19 -3.23 20.95
N LYS A 36 -11.58 -2.12 20.51
CA LYS A 36 -10.50 -1.41 21.20
C LYS A 36 -11.03 -0.12 21.83
N LEU A 37 -10.53 0.22 23.01
CA LEU A 37 -10.80 1.52 23.61
C LEU A 37 -9.80 2.56 23.09
N ASN A 38 -10.17 3.83 23.15
CA ASN A 38 -9.33 4.94 22.69
C ASN A 38 -7.94 4.97 23.35
N ARG A 39 -7.88 4.61 24.64
CA ARG A 39 -6.62 4.55 25.41
C ARG A 39 -5.66 3.44 24.97
N ASP A 40 -6.19 2.41 24.29
CA ASP A 40 -5.43 1.24 23.84
C ASP A 40 -5.05 1.36 22.34
N PHE A 41 -5.26 2.55 21.74
CA PHE A 41 -4.94 2.78 20.35
C PHE A 41 -3.46 3.13 20.17
N GLU A 42 -2.67 2.10 19.87
CA GLU A 42 -1.24 2.24 19.53
C GLU A 42 -1.00 2.46 18.02
N GLY A 43 -2.08 2.55 17.24
CA GLY A 43 -2.04 2.64 15.79
C GLY A 43 -2.69 1.44 15.09
N VAL A 44 -2.58 1.43 13.76
CA VAL A 44 -3.11 0.36 12.91
C VAL A 44 -1.97 -0.58 12.51
N PRO A 45 -1.91 -1.81 13.04
CA PRO A 45 -0.89 -2.78 12.62
C PRO A 45 -1.18 -3.31 11.21
N LEU A 46 -0.16 -3.88 10.56
CA LEU A 46 -0.28 -4.41 9.19
C LEU A 46 -1.36 -5.48 9.04
N SER A 47 -1.62 -6.27 10.10
CA SER A 47 -2.69 -7.29 10.13
C SER A 47 -4.08 -6.69 9.96
N ASP A 48 -4.27 -5.46 10.42
CA ASP A 48 -5.57 -4.80 10.54
C ASP A 48 -5.88 -3.97 9.28
N LEU A 49 -4.91 -3.85 8.36
CA LEU A 49 -5.06 -3.09 7.11
C LEU A 49 -6.22 -3.59 6.26
N ARG A 50 -6.47 -4.90 6.22
CA ARG A 50 -7.63 -5.45 5.49
C ARG A 50 -8.96 -4.88 6.01
N PHE A 51 -9.06 -4.65 7.31
CA PHE A 51 -10.25 -4.04 7.90
C PHE A 51 -10.30 -2.54 7.59
N ALA A 52 -9.15 -1.85 7.68
CA ALA A 52 -9.04 -0.44 7.29
C ALA A 52 -9.42 -0.20 5.81
N GLU A 53 -9.04 -1.09 4.90
CA GLU A 53 -9.42 -1.02 3.48
C GLU A 53 -10.94 -1.02 3.28
N ARG A 54 -11.65 -1.80 4.10
CA ARG A 54 -13.13 -1.90 4.06
C ARG A 54 -13.82 -0.68 4.62
N ILE A 55 -13.27 -0.09 5.68
CA ILE A 55 -13.81 1.13 6.28
C ILE A 55 -13.60 2.33 5.35
N LEU A 56 -12.45 2.38 4.68
CA LEU A 56 -12.04 3.51 3.85
C LEU A 56 -12.44 3.36 2.37
N ASP A 57 -13.02 2.24 1.97
CA ASP A 57 -13.28 1.86 0.57
C ASP A 57 -12.07 2.14 -0.35
N CYS A 58 -10.89 1.77 0.12
CA CYS A 58 -9.61 2.09 -0.53
C CYS A 58 -8.65 0.90 -0.46
N SER A 59 -8.01 0.58 -1.59
CA SER A 59 -7.03 -0.50 -1.68
C SER A 59 -5.68 0.01 -1.18
N ILE A 60 -5.12 -0.57 -0.10
CA ILE A 60 -3.89 -0.08 0.53
C ILE A 60 -2.70 -0.95 0.11
N ASN A 61 -1.62 -0.33 -0.36
CA ASN A 61 -0.34 -1.00 -0.56
C ASN A 61 0.70 -0.36 0.35
N VAL A 62 1.47 -1.16 1.08
CA VAL A 62 2.53 -0.67 1.97
C VAL A 62 3.87 -1.10 1.44
N TYR A 63 4.78 -0.14 1.29
CA TYR A 63 6.15 -0.31 0.85
C TYR A 63 7.11 0.06 1.98
N THR A 64 8.28 -0.54 2.00
CA THR A 64 9.42 -0.11 2.84
C THR A 64 10.65 0.05 1.97
N LEU A 65 11.62 0.84 2.42
CA LEU A 65 12.89 1.05 1.71
C LEU A 65 13.98 0.22 2.36
N GLU A 66 14.58 -0.66 1.59
CA GLU A 66 15.80 -1.38 1.98
C GLU A 66 17.00 -0.70 1.31
N CYS A 67 17.92 -0.17 2.13
CA CYS A 67 19.20 0.34 1.67
C CYS A 67 20.18 -0.83 1.56
N ASN A 68 20.51 -1.25 0.33
CA ASN A 68 21.62 -2.18 0.12
C ASN A 68 22.94 -1.41 0.03
N THR A 69 24.04 -2.11 0.32
CA THR A 69 25.43 -1.64 0.32
C THR A 69 25.86 -1.15 -1.08
N GLY A 70 25.39 0.04 -1.46
CA GLY A 70 25.52 0.57 -2.81
C GLY A 70 24.74 1.86 -3.12
N LYS A 71 24.19 2.55 -2.10
CA LYS A 71 23.47 3.85 -2.19
C LYS A 71 22.10 3.86 -2.88
N GLU A 72 21.65 2.76 -3.48
CA GLU A 72 20.31 2.72 -4.09
C GLU A 72 19.27 2.09 -3.15
N ALA A 73 18.26 2.88 -2.78
CA ALA A 73 17.16 2.46 -1.94
C ALA A 73 16.15 1.66 -2.77
N ASN A 74 15.96 0.38 -2.46
CA ASN A 74 15.00 -0.48 -3.15
C ASN A 74 13.69 -0.52 -2.38
N ALA A 75 12.55 -0.35 -3.06
CA ALA A 75 11.25 -0.52 -2.41
C ALA A 75 10.87 -1.99 -2.34
N LYS A 76 10.60 -2.47 -1.14
CA LYS A 76 10.03 -3.79 -0.87
C LYS A 76 8.56 -3.64 -0.51
N LEU A 77 7.71 -4.48 -1.09
CA LEU A 77 6.28 -4.52 -0.79
C LEU A 77 6.07 -5.30 0.53
N MET A 78 5.52 -4.64 1.55
CA MET A 78 5.22 -5.25 2.86
C MET A 78 3.78 -5.76 2.95
N TYR A 79 2.86 -5.04 2.33
CA TYR A 79 1.44 -5.39 2.28
C TYR A 79 0.88 -5.03 0.90
N ARG A 80 0.10 -5.95 0.32
CA ARG A 80 -0.59 -5.76 -0.94
C ARG A 80 -2.09 -5.88 -0.72
N ALA A 81 -2.83 -4.88 -1.18
CA ALA A 81 -4.28 -4.97 -1.24
C ALA A 81 -4.72 -6.18 -2.06
N THR A 82 -5.62 -6.98 -1.50
CA THR A 82 -6.34 -8.02 -2.26
C THR A 82 -7.65 -7.51 -2.83
N THR A 83 -8.11 -6.38 -2.34
CA THR A 83 -9.33 -5.69 -2.76
C THR A 83 -9.08 -4.86 -4.01
N ASN A 84 -10.14 -4.60 -4.78
CA ASN A 84 -10.08 -3.79 -6.00
C ASN A 84 -11.03 -2.60 -5.90
N TYR A 85 -10.85 -1.79 -4.87
CA TYR A 85 -11.56 -0.53 -4.71
C TYR A 85 -11.13 0.50 -5.78
N LYS A 86 -12.01 1.46 -6.05
CA LYS A 86 -11.76 2.56 -7.00
C LYS A 86 -10.52 3.38 -6.60
N HIS A 87 -10.39 3.67 -5.31
CA HIS A 87 -9.28 4.42 -4.76
C HIS A 87 -8.16 3.48 -4.31
N LYS A 88 -6.91 3.90 -4.53
CA LYS A 88 -5.70 3.15 -4.16
C LYS A 88 -4.77 4.06 -3.37
N LEU A 89 -4.34 3.58 -2.21
CA LEU A 89 -3.44 4.29 -1.32
C LEU A 89 -2.10 3.54 -1.27
N ASN A 90 -1.04 4.21 -1.70
CA ASN A 90 0.32 3.69 -1.56
C ASN A 90 0.96 4.37 -0.34
N LEU A 91 1.42 3.57 0.62
CA LEU A 91 2.03 4.01 1.86
C LEU A 91 3.47 3.55 1.93
N TYR A 92 4.32 4.38 2.52
CA TYR A 92 5.67 4.05 2.93
C TYR A 92 5.69 3.82 4.44
N LEU A 93 6.15 2.65 4.87
CA LEU A 93 6.39 2.31 6.25
C LEU A 93 7.88 2.47 6.58
N LYS A 94 8.15 3.39 7.51
CA LYS A 94 9.45 3.54 8.16
C LYS A 94 9.26 3.37 9.66
N GLU A 95 9.91 2.37 10.24
CA GLU A 95 9.78 2.05 11.67
C GLU A 95 8.30 1.84 12.05
N SER A 96 7.67 2.79 12.74
CA SER A 96 6.27 2.76 13.16
C SER A 96 5.37 3.80 12.46
N HIS A 97 5.87 4.47 11.41
CA HIS A 97 5.16 5.56 10.75
C HIS A 97 4.81 5.26 9.29
N PHE A 98 3.55 5.50 8.94
CA PHE A 98 3.08 5.51 7.55
C PHE A 98 3.20 6.91 6.94
N SER A 99 3.83 7.00 5.78
CA SER A 99 3.89 8.19 4.95
C SER A 99 3.18 7.94 3.62
N TRP A 100 2.47 8.93 3.10
CA TRP A 100 1.77 8.78 1.83
C TRP A 100 2.72 8.91 0.63
N ILE A 101 2.63 7.97 -0.31
CA ILE A 101 3.34 8.01 -1.58
C ILE A 101 2.40 8.59 -2.65
N LYS A 102 2.66 9.85 -3.04
CA LYS A 102 1.87 10.57 -4.08
C LYS A 102 1.97 9.92 -5.45
N ASN A 103 3.20 9.62 -5.88
CA ASN A 103 3.47 9.03 -7.17
C ASN A 103 4.41 7.85 -6.98
N ILE A 104 3.86 6.64 -7.18
CA ILE A 104 4.64 5.42 -6.98
C ILE A 104 5.79 5.33 -7.99
N SER A 105 5.63 5.77 -9.23
CA SER A 105 6.68 5.67 -10.26
C SER A 105 7.92 6.52 -9.94
N LEU A 106 7.75 7.60 -9.17
CA LEU A 106 8.85 8.47 -8.75
C LEU A 106 9.39 8.12 -7.35
N TYR A 107 8.79 7.15 -6.68
CA TYR A 107 9.11 6.82 -5.29
C TYR A 107 10.50 6.17 -5.16
N THR A 108 10.82 5.24 -6.05
CA THR A 108 12.14 4.62 -6.14
C THR A 108 12.46 4.20 -7.57
N LYS A 109 13.75 4.01 -7.86
CA LYS A 109 14.29 3.47 -9.11
C LYS A 109 14.08 1.96 -9.25
N SER A 110 13.96 1.24 -8.14
CA SER A 110 13.98 -0.22 -8.13
C SER A 110 13.03 -0.80 -7.08
N TYR A 111 12.30 -1.83 -7.49
CA TYR A 111 11.29 -2.51 -6.70
C TYR A 111 11.70 -3.97 -6.54
N LYS A 112 11.61 -4.46 -5.31
CA LYS A 112 12.04 -5.79 -4.90
C LYS A 112 10.85 -6.73 -4.77
N CYS A 113 10.94 -7.91 -5.39
CA CYS A 113 9.98 -8.99 -5.19
C CYS A 113 9.98 -9.43 -3.72
N THR A 114 8.80 -9.73 -3.19
CA THR A 114 8.61 -10.19 -1.81
C THR A 114 9.16 -11.60 -1.56
N PHE A 115 9.20 -12.45 -2.59
CA PHE A 115 9.52 -13.87 -2.46
C PHE A 115 10.94 -14.22 -2.92
N CYS A 116 11.31 -13.82 -4.14
CA CYS A 116 12.60 -14.20 -4.73
C CYS A 116 13.68 -13.12 -4.62
N ASN A 117 13.38 -11.98 -3.98
CA ASN A 117 14.28 -10.82 -3.85
C ASN A 117 14.77 -10.18 -5.18
N LYS A 118 14.23 -10.59 -6.34
CA LYS A 118 14.57 -10.03 -7.64
C LYS A 118 14.20 -8.54 -7.70
N LEU A 119 15.14 -7.73 -8.20
CA LEU A 119 14.94 -6.30 -8.44
C LEU A 119 14.35 -6.08 -9.84
N MET A 120 13.41 -5.15 -9.93
CA MET A 120 12.76 -4.75 -11.16
C MET A 120 12.62 -3.23 -11.21
N THR A 121 12.59 -2.67 -12.41
CA THR A 121 12.58 -1.20 -12.61
C THR A 121 11.20 -0.56 -12.48
N SER A 122 10.12 -1.36 -12.40
CA SER A 122 8.76 -0.84 -12.29
C SER A 122 7.86 -1.66 -11.39
N VAL A 123 6.91 -0.97 -10.77
CA VAL A 123 5.85 -1.56 -9.92
C VAL A 123 5.01 -2.56 -10.69
N ARG A 124 4.67 -2.25 -11.96
CA ARG A 124 3.86 -3.15 -12.80
C ARG A 124 4.58 -4.47 -13.00
N ALA A 125 5.89 -4.43 -13.26
CA ALA A 125 6.68 -5.62 -13.44
C ALA A 125 6.74 -6.46 -12.15
N VAL A 126 6.91 -5.81 -10.98
CA VAL A 126 6.85 -6.51 -9.68
C VAL A 126 5.49 -7.11 -9.41
N ASN A 127 4.40 -6.39 -9.70
CA ASN A 127 3.05 -6.90 -9.46
C ASN A 127 2.72 -8.14 -10.30
N SER A 128 3.10 -8.12 -11.58
CA SER A 128 2.96 -9.28 -12.48
C SER A 128 3.90 -10.42 -12.10
N HIS A 129 5.11 -10.11 -11.63
CA HIS A 129 6.03 -11.12 -11.16
C HIS A 129 5.54 -11.78 -9.87
N ASN A 130 5.06 -11.01 -8.90
CA ASN A 130 4.54 -11.52 -7.63
C ASN A 130 3.36 -12.47 -7.81
N THR A 131 2.56 -12.37 -8.89
CA THR A 131 1.47 -13.31 -9.17
C THR A 131 1.94 -14.66 -9.69
N VAL A 132 3.16 -14.76 -10.22
CA VAL A 132 3.71 -16.00 -10.81
C VAL A 132 4.99 -16.47 -10.10
N CYS A 133 5.41 -15.77 -9.04
CA CYS A 133 6.67 -16.04 -8.37
C CYS A 133 6.56 -17.31 -7.52
N LYS A 134 7.11 -18.40 -8.03
CA LYS A 134 7.11 -19.72 -7.38
C LYS A 134 8.14 -19.88 -6.26
N THR A 135 9.09 -18.96 -6.14
CA THR A 135 10.18 -19.03 -5.14
C THR A 135 9.69 -18.84 -3.70
N GLY A 136 8.43 -18.45 -3.50
CA GLY A 136 7.78 -18.33 -2.19
C GLY A 136 6.62 -19.30 -1.95
N GLU A 137 6.37 -20.25 -2.86
CA GLU A 137 5.61 -21.44 -2.49
C GLU A 137 6.49 -22.20 -1.50
N THR A 138 6.15 -22.11 -0.21
CA THR A 138 6.54 -23.10 0.78
C THR A 138 6.42 -24.47 0.13
N ASP A 139 7.51 -25.24 0.14
CA ASP A 139 7.44 -26.69 -0.02
C ASP A 139 6.24 -27.16 0.79
N LEU A 140 5.18 -27.60 0.10
CA LEU A 140 4.08 -28.30 0.73
C LEU A 140 4.70 -29.58 1.30
N VAL A 141 5.16 -29.52 2.55
CA VAL A 141 5.53 -30.71 3.30
C VAL A 141 4.23 -31.49 3.44
N TYR A 142 4.05 -32.46 2.55
CA TYR A 142 2.93 -33.39 2.58
C TYR A 142 3.05 -34.18 3.89
N PRO A 143 2.08 -34.08 4.82
CA PRO A 143 2.22 -34.71 6.12
C PRO A 143 2.09 -36.25 6.07
N TYR A 144 1.77 -36.85 4.92
CA TYR A 144 1.52 -38.29 4.79
C TYR A 144 1.99 -38.87 3.46
N GLY A 145 3.14 -39.57 3.47
CA GLY A 145 3.38 -40.72 2.59
C GLY A 145 4.37 -40.55 1.42
N VAL A 146 5.11 -41.65 1.17
CA VAL A 146 6.08 -41.83 0.07
C VAL A 146 5.35 -41.92 -1.28
N TYR A 147 5.74 -41.07 -2.22
CA TYR A 147 5.28 -41.15 -3.61
C TYR A 147 6.05 -42.24 -4.36
N ALA A 148 5.33 -43.24 -4.90
CA ALA A 148 5.88 -44.23 -5.82
C ALA A 148 5.26 -44.00 -7.22
N PRO A 149 6.04 -43.55 -8.22
CA PRO A 149 5.56 -43.54 -9.60
C PRO A 149 5.54 -44.97 -10.14
N THR A 150 4.40 -45.38 -10.70
CA THR A 150 4.28 -46.57 -11.56
C THR A 150 5.00 -46.37 -12.88
#